data_AF-A0A7S1YI24-F1
#
_entry.id   AF-A0A7S1YI24-F1
#
_cell.length_a   1.000
_cell.length_b   1.000
_cell.length_c   1.000
_cell.angle_alpha   90.00
_cell.angle_beta   90.00
_cell.angle_gamma   90.00
#
_symmetry.space_group_name_H-M   'P 1'
#
loop_
_entity.id
_entity.type
_entity.pdbx_description
1 polymer ?
#
loop_
_entity_poly.entity_id
_entity_poly.type
_entity_poly.pdbx_seq_one_letter_code
_entity_poly.pdbx_strand_id
1 'polypeptide(L)'
;VETPDVCIIFPGAGGPDALTEELEESISNQCDDKVTVLTWDWQHHRGSVASAALDGEAVGLALGEFLGECETVHCIGISVGGFASNGLAMSLYQQKSVRPKLRLTLLDPFCSRGLLGLAYGATNYGVFADYAEHILNTDDPVPTTNDPLPQCYCLDVTSAPERTSFALPEGESMHCWPLAYYARYGYHPMQRDSNGKIQLPVHDVVNARGIVKKL
;
A
#
# COMPACT_ATOMS: atom_id res chain seq x y z
N VAL A 1 -8.02 23.40 -15.35
CA VAL A 1 -8.56 22.24 -14.60
C VAL A 1 -7.53 21.94 -13.53
N GLU A 2 -7.92 21.89 -12.26
CA GLU A 2 -6.98 21.47 -11.21
C GLU A 2 -6.55 20.02 -11.49
N THR A 3 -5.26 19.73 -11.42
CA THR A 3 -4.75 18.37 -11.54
C THR A 3 -5.22 17.55 -10.34
N PRO A 4 -5.80 16.35 -10.55
CA PRO A 4 -6.40 15.57 -9.46
C PRO A 4 -5.36 15.00 -8.49
N ASP A 5 -5.81 14.77 -7.26
CA ASP A 5 -5.15 13.92 -6.27
C ASP A 5 -5.81 12.53 -6.32
N VAL A 6 -5.04 11.45 -6.38
CA VAL A 6 -5.58 10.10 -6.56
C VAL A 6 -5.04 9.14 -5.50
N CYS A 7 -5.93 8.35 -4.90
CA CYS A 7 -5.60 7.23 -4.02
C CYS A 7 -6.07 5.92 -4.67
N ILE A 8 -5.15 4.99 -4.92
CA ILE A 8 -5.43 3.72 -5.59
C ILE A 8 -5.11 2.56 -4.65
N ILE A 9 -6.09 1.71 -4.40
CA ILE A 9 -5.98 0.52 -3.56
C ILE A 9 -5.86 -0.70 -4.48
N PHE A 10 -4.80 -1.48 -4.31
CA PHE A 10 -4.57 -2.75 -4.99
C PHE A 10 -4.81 -3.90 -4.01
N PRO A 11 -5.94 -4.61 -4.12
CA PRO A 11 -6.26 -5.74 -3.25
C PRO A 11 -5.28 -6.90 -3.48
N GLY A 12 -5.34 -7.88 -2.57
CA GLY A 12 -4.57 -9.12 -2.68
C GLY A 12 -5.09 -10.06 -3.78
N ALA A 13 -4.64 -11.32 -3.74
CA ALA A 13 -4.98 -12.33 -4.75
C ALA A 13 -6.47 -12.71 -4.76
N GLY A 14 -7.21 -12.43 -3.69
CA GLY A 14 -8.66 -12.64 -3.63
C GLY A 14 -9.47 -11.61 -4.42
N GLY A 15 -8.86 -10.49 -4.82
CA GLY A 15 -9.61 -9.32 -5.27
C GLY A 15 -10.17 -8.51 -4.09
N PRO A 16 -11.03 -7.51 -4.37
CA PRO A 16 -11.69 -6.72 -3.34
C PRO A 16 -12.56 -7.57 -2.41
N ASP A 17 -12.57 -7.21 -1.13
CA ASP A 17 -13.37 -7.83 -0.08
C ASP A 17 -13.89 -6.78 0.91
N ALA A 18 -14.59 -7.21 1.97
CA ALA A 18 -15.16 -6.32 2.96
C ALA A 18 -14.13 -5.44 3.71
N LEU A 19 -12.89 -5.91 3.88
CA LEU A 19 -11.83 -5.11 4.51
C LEU A 19 -11.22 -4.10 3.55
N THR A 20 -11.20 -4.42 2.25
CA THR A 20 -10.82 -3.50 1.19
C THR A 20 -11.87 -2.39 1.06
N GLU A 21 -13.16 -2.73 1.11
CA GLU A 21 -14.27 -1.77 1.16
C GLU A 21 -14.17 -0.87 2.40
N GLU A 22 -13.92 -1.46 3.58
CA GLU A 22 -13.71 -0.69 4.81
C GLU A 22 -12.54 0.31 4.69
N LEU A 23 -11.43 -0.10 4.06
CA LEU A 23 -10.31 0.78 3.80
C LEU A 23 -10.69 1.93 2.87
N GLU A 24 -11.34 1.63 1.74
CA GLU A 24 -11.78 2.65 0.78
C GLU A 24 -12.71 3.68 1.42
N GLU A 25 -13.70 3.22 2.20
CA GLU A 25 -14.61 4.09 2.94
C GLU A 25 -13.88 4.93 3.98
N SER A 26 -12.98 4.33 4.75
CA SER A 26 -12.20 5.05 5.78
C SER A 26 -11.34 6.16 5.18
N ILE A 27 -10.69 5.89 4.05
CA ILE A 27 -9.91 6.89 3.32
C ILE A 27 -10.81 7.98 2.77
N SER A 28 -11.90 7.61 2.11
CA SER A 28 -12.84 8.55 1.50
C SER A 28 -13.43 9.50 2.54
N ASN A 29 -13.71 9.02 3.76
CA ASN A 29 -14.23 9.82 4.86
C ASN A 29 -13.20 10.77 5.50
N GLN A 30 -11.90 10.56 5.27
CA GLN A 30 -10.81 11.33 5.87
C GLN A 30 -10.08 12.26 4.88
N CYS A 31 -10.28 12.05 3.58
CA CYS A 31 -9.72 12.86 2.52
C CYS A 31 -10.56 14.10 2.20
N ASP A 32 -9.94 15.07 1.53
CA ASP A 32 -10.65 16.17 0.87
C ASP A 32 -11.45 15.62 -0.32
N ASP A 33 -12.60 16.22 -0.64
CA ASP A 33 -13.44 15.90 -1.81
C ASP A 33 -12.68 15.93 -3.15
N LYS A 34 -11.51 16.60 -3.19
CA LYS A 34 -10.60 16.61 -4.34
C LYS A 34 -9.84 15.30 -4.58
N VAL A 35 -9.76 14.42 -3.59
CA VAL A 35 -9.05 13.15 -3.71
C VAL A 35 -10.00 12.10 -4.28
N THR A 36 -9.65 11.55 -5.45
CA THR A 36 -10.36 10.37 -5.98
C THR A 36 -9.79 9.11 -5.36
N VAL A 37 -10.59 8.41 -4.57
CA VAL A 37 -10.23 7.12 -3.96
C VAL A 37 -10.85 6.01 -4.80
N LEU A 38 -10.07 5.01 -5.18
CA LEU A 38 -10.57 3.87 -5.94
C LEU A 38 -9.84 2.57 -5.59
N THR A 39 -10.60 1.50 -5.43
CA THR A 39 -10.06 0.13 -5.48
C THR A 39 -9.93 -0.34 -6.92
N TRP A 40 -8.71 -0.70 -7.32
CA TRP A 40 -8.43 -1.24 -8.64
C TRP A 40 -8.51 -2.77 -8.61
N ASP A 41 -9.67 -3.33 -8.96
CA ASP A 41 -9.86 -4.77 -9.05
C ASP A 41 -9.08 -5.36 -10.23
N TRP A 42 -8.05 -6.15 -9.91
CA TRP A 42 -7.21 -6.86 -10.87
C TRP A 42 -7.33 -8.38 -10.77
N GLN A 43 -8.36 -8.90 -10.07
CA GLN A 43 -8.52 -10.32 -9.80
C GLN A 43 -8.54 -11.18 -11.07
N HIS A 44 -9.04 -10.63 -12.18
CA HIS A 44 -9.12 -11.33 -13.47
C HIS A 44 -7.76 -11.45 -14.17
N HIS A 45 -6.76 -10.70 -13.73
CA HIS A 45 -5.41 -10.69 -14.31
C HIS A 45 -4.41 -11.52 -13.51
N ARG A 46 -4.70 -11.89 -12.26
CA ARG A 46 -3.73 -12.47 -11.31
C ARG A 46 -3.11 -13.82 -11.69
N GLY A 47 -3.64 -14.48 -12.73
CA GLY A 47 -3.23 -15.82 -13.12
C GLY A 47 -3.27 -16.82 -11.96
N SER A 48 -2.12 -17.43 -11.66
CA SER A 48 -1.93 -18.36 -10.53
C SER A 48 -1.19 -17.68 -9.39
N VAL A 49 -1.15 -18.28 -8.19
CA VAL A 49 -0.32 -17.79 -7.07
C VAL A 49 1.14 -17.58 -7.47
N ALA A 50 1.67 -18.42 -8.38
CA ALA A 50 3.05 -18.31 -8.85
C ALA A 50 3.27 -17.16 -9.83
N SER A 51 2.23 -16.70 -10.54
CA SER A 51 2.32 -15.60 -11.52
C SER A 51 1.78 -14.27 -10.99
N ALA A 52 1.00 -14.27 -9.90
CA ALA A 52 0.37 -13.09 -9.33
C ALA A 52 1.32 -11.91 -9.10
N ALA A 53 2.58 -12.19 -8.73
CA ALA A 53 3.62 -11.16 -8.61
C ALA A 53 3.96 -10.47 -9.94
N LEU A 54 4.12 -11.26 -11.02
CA LEU A 54 4.40 -10.75 -12.36
C LEU A 54 3.18 -10.05 -12.96
N ASP A 55 2.02 -10.67 -12.82
CA ASP A 55 0.77 -10.18 -13.36
C ASP A 55 0.35 -8.88 -12.66
N GLY A 56 0.48 -8.82 -11.34
CA GLY A 56 0.25 -7.61 -10.55
C GLY A 56 1.17 -6.47 -10.97
N GLU A 57 2.49 -6.71 -11.05
CA GLU A 57 3.45 -5.68 -11.51
C GLU A 57 3.09 -5.16 -12.91
N ALA A 58 2.72 -6.05 -13.84
CA ALA A 58 2.29 -5.66 -15.18
C ALA A 58 1.03 -4.79 -15.18
N VAL A 59 0.04 -5.11 -14.34
CA VAL A 59 -1.16 -4.27 -14.15
C VAL A 59 -0.79 -2.88 -13.65
N GLY A 60 0.09 -2.80 -12.64
CA GLY A 60 0.56 -1.53 -12.10
C GLY A 60 1.29 -0.68 -13.13
N LEU A 61 2.19 -1.31 -13.90
CA LEU A 61 2.94 -0.66 -14.96
C LEU A 61 2.02 -0.04 -16.02
N ALA A 62 1.07 -0.83 -16.51
CA ALA A 62 0.09 -0.39 -17.49
C ALA A 62 -0.77 0.75 -16.94
N LEU A 63 -1.27 0.63 -15.69
CA LEU A 63 -2.05 1.70 -15.09
C LEU A 63 -1.26 3.00 -14.99
N GLY A 64 0.03 2.95 -14.67
CA GLY A 64 0.88 4.15 -14.63
C GLY A 64 1.05 4.82 -15.99
N GLU A 65 1.05 4.06 -17.09
CA GLU A 65 1.07 4.62 -18.45
C GLU A 65 -0.26 5.28 -18.82
N PHE A 66 -1.38 4.75 -18.30
CA PHE A 66 -2.71 5.30 -18.53
C PHE A 66 -3.08 6.42 -17.57
N LEU A 67 -2.45 6.49 -16.40
CA LEU A 67 -2.72 7.51 -15.40
C LEU A 67 -2.29 8.85 -15.99
N GLY A 68 -3.27 9.72 -16.23
CA GLY A 68 -3.02 11.06 -16.72
C GLY A 68 -2.27 11.93 -15.71
N GLU A 69 -2.11 13.21 -16.04
CA GLU A 69 -1.45 14.15 -15.12
C GLU A 69 -2.20 14.22 -13.78
N CYS A 70 -1.50 13.89 -12.70
CA CYS A 70 -1.97 13.99 -11.31
C CYS A 70 -1.00 14.87 -10.53
N GLU A 71 -1.48 15.53 -9.48
CA GLU A 71 -0.60 16.27 -8.58
C GLU A 71 0.02 15.34 -7.54
N THR A 72 -0.81 14.50 -6.93
CA THR A 72 -0.38 13.44 -6.01
C THR A 72 -0.97 12.08 -6.39
N VAL A 73 -0.21 11.04 -6.05
CA VAL A 73 -0.66 9.65 -6.10
C VAL A 73 -0.35 8.99 -4.77
N HIS A 74 -1.36 8.44 -4.13
CA HIS A 74 -1.22 7.52 -3.00
C HIS A 74 -1.56 6.11 -3.48
N CYS A 75 -0.55 5.26 -3.51
CA CYS A 75 -0.66 3.88 -3.93
C CYS A 75 -0.65 2.96 -2.71
N ILE A 76 -1.67 2.10 -2.54
CA ILE A 76 -1.78 1.16 -1.43
C ILE A 76 -1.78 -0.26 -1.97
N GLY A 77 -0.82 -1.08 -1.57
CA GLY A 77 -0.73 -2.49 -1.94
C GLY A 77 -1.01 -3.42 -0.77
N ILE A 78 -1.99 -4.31 -0.93
CA ILE A 78 -2.35 -5.32 0.07
C ILE A 78 -1.80 -6.67 -0.36
N SER A 79 -0.99 -7.33 0.47
CA SER A 79 -0.43 -8.65 0.16
C SER A 79 0.27 -8.66 -1.22
N VAL A 80 -0.10 -9.55 -2.14
CA VAL A 80 0.40 -9.57 -3.52
C VAL A 80 0.06 -8.31 -4.34
N GLY A 81 -0.93 -7.51 -3.94
CA GLY A 81 -1.20 -6.18 -4.48
C GLY A 81 -0.02 -5.21 -4.28
N GLY A 82 0.93 -5.55 -3.41
CA GLY A 82 2.25 -4.92 -3.32
C GLY A 82 3.00 -4.85 -4.66
N PHE A 83 2.86 -5.86 -5.53
CA PHE A 83 3.48 -5.84 -6.85
C PHE A 83 2.83 -4.84 -7.80
N ALA A 84 1.50 -4.76 -7.81
CA ALA A 84 0.78 -3.80 -8.63
C ALA A 84 1.04 -2.36 -8.18
N SER A 85 1.01 -2.13 -6.86
CA SER A 85 1.32 -0.82 -6.30
C SER A 85 2.75 -0.37 -6.60
N ASN A 86 3.73 -1.27 -6.50
CA ASN A 86 5.12 -1.01 -6.88
C ASN A 86 5.31 -0.82 -8.40
N GLY A 87 4.59 -1.58 -9.23
CA GLY A 87 4.60 -1.43 -10.69
C GLY A 87 4.11 -0.05 -11.12
N LEU A 88 3.03 0.43 -10.49
CA LEU A 88 2.53 1.80 -10.70
C LEU A 88 3.58 2.83 -10.30
N ALA A 89 4.17 2.67 -9.11
CA ALA A 89 5.22 3.56 -8.61
C ALA A 89 6.42 3.64 -9.57
N MET A 90 6.88 2.48 -10.06
CA MET A 90 7.96 2.38 -11.05
C MET A 90 7.62 3.09 -12.35
N SER A 91 6.40 2.88 -12.88
CA SER A 91 5.93 3.52 -14.12
C SER A 91 5.94 5.04 -13.99
N LEU A 92 5.34 5.58 -12.93
CA LEU A 92 5.29 7.03 -12.68
C LEU A 92 6.67 7.64 -12.46
N TYR A 93 7.57 6.93 -11.79
CA TYR A 93 8.94 7.39 -11.59
C TYR A 93 9.74 7.48 -12.91
N GLN A 94 9.46 6.62 -13.87
CA GLN A 94 10.14 6.57 -15.17
C GLN A 94 9.60 7.59 -16.19
N GLN A 95 8.45 8.22 -15.93
CA GLN A 95 7.90 9.25 -16.80
C GLN A 95 8.83 10.47 -16.87
N LYS A 96 9.08 10.97 -18.08
CA LYS A 96 10.03 12.08 -18.34
C LYS A 96 9.44 13.48 -18.09
N SER A 97 8.15 13.57 -17.76
CA SER A 97 7.40 14.79 -17.45
C SER A 97 7.48 15.15 -15.96
N VAL A 98 6.74 16.17 -15.54
CA VAL A 98 6.52 16.46 -14.10
C VAL A 98 5.78 15.26 -13.50
N ARG A 99 6.47 14.51 -12.64
CA ARG A 99 5.89 13.36 -11.93
C ARG A 99 5.05 13.82 -10.72
N PRO A 100 3.96 13.12 -10.38
CA PRO A 100 3.22 13.39 -9.16
C PRO A 100 4.09 13.15 -7.93
N LYS A 101 3.72 13.79 -6.81
CA LYS A 101 4.24 13.39 -5.50
C LYS A 101 3.65 12.02 -5.16
N LEU A 102 4.51 11.04 -4.89
CA LEU A 102 4.10 9.64 -4.76
C LEU A 102 4.29 9.12 -3.34
N ARG A 103 3.20 8.67 -2.74
CA ARG A 103 3.17 7.89 -1.50
C ARG A 103 2.89 6.43 -1.81
N LEU A 104 3.65 5.52 -1.22
CA LEU A 104 3.42 4.08 -1.26
C LEU A 104 3.13 3.58 0.15
N THR A 105 2.03 2.86 0.32
CA THR A 105 1.70 2.13 1.55
C THR A 105 1.60 0.65 1.22
N LEU A 106 2.33 -0.18 1.96
CA LEU A 106 2.32 -1.62 1.80
C LEU A 106 1.73 -2.25 3.06
N LEU A 107 0.68 -3.05 2.88
CA LEU A 107 -0.07 -3.70 3.94
C LEU A 107 0.23 -5.20 3.85
N ASP A 108 1.17 -5.65 4.68
CA ASP A 108 1.68 -7.02 4.74
C ASP A 108 2.04 -7.59 3.34
N PRO A 109 2.90 -6.91 2.57
CA PRO A 109 3.11 -7.21 1.16
C PRO A 109 3.84 -8.54 0.99
N PHE A 110 3.38 -9.34 0.02
CA PHE A 110 4.10 -10.55 -0.38
C PHE A 110 5.38 -10.15 -1.10
N CYS A 111 6.56 -10.58 -0.63
CA CYS A 111 7.83 -10.07 -1.18
C CYS A 111 8.51 -11.02 -2.18
N SER A 112 8.00 -12.24 -2.38
CA SER A 112 8.60 -13.21 -3.28
C SER A 112 8.12 -13.08 -4.73
N ARG A 113 9.07 -12.99 -5.67
CA ARG A 113 8.78 -13.00 -7.11
C ARG A 113 9.23 -14.32 -7.75
N GLY A 114 8.35 -15.32 -7.71
CA GLY A 114 8.66 -16.68 -8.17
C GLY A 114 9.68 -17.41 -7.28
N LEU A 115 10.15 -18.58 -7.72
CA LEU A 115 10.97 -19.49 -6.90
C LEU A 115 12.38 -18.98 -6.57
N LEU A 116 12.91 -18.03 -7.35
CA LEU A 116 14.27 -17.49 -7.18
C LEU A 116 14.29 -16.04 -6.69
N GLY A 117 13.13 -15.38 -6.60
CA GLY A 117 13.00 -13.97 -6.25
C GLY A 117 12.56 -13.71 -4.81
N LEU A 118 13.03 -14.50 -3.84
CA LEU A 118 12.57 -14.46 -2.44
C LEU A 118 12.82 -13.10 -1.75
N ALA A 119 13.82 -12.34 -2.20
CA ALA A 119 14.16 -11.03 -1.66
C ALA A 119 13.73 -9.86 -2.55
N TYR A 120 12.79 -10.09 -3.49
CA TYR A 120 12.37 -9.04 -4.44
C TYR A 120 11.81 -7.83 -3.68
N GLY A 121 10.87 -8.03 -2.75
CA GLY A 121 10.25 -6.93 -2.00
C GLY A 121 11.29 -6.10 -1.23
N ALA A 122 12.20 -6.75 -0.50
CA ALA A 122 13.27 -6.08 0.23
C ALA A 122 14.20 -5.22 -0.65
N THR A 123 14.33 -5.56 -1.93
CA THR A 123 15.20 -4.84 -2.87
C THR A 123 14.47 -3.75 -3.66
N ASN A 124 13.17 -3.91 -3.90
CA ASN A 124 12.44 -3.10 -4.89
C ASN A 124 11.35 -2.21 -4.28
N TYR A 125 10.67 -2.67 -3.23
CA TYR A 125 9.57 -1.92 -2.63
C TYR A 125 10.07 -0.64 -1.98
N GLY A 126 9.36 0.46 -2.26
CA GLY A 126 9.66 1.80 -1.74
C GLY A 126 10.66 2.62 -2.55
N VAL A 127 11.47 1.99 -3.41
CA VAL A 127 12.54 2.66 -4.18
C VAL A 127 12.04 3.81 -5.06
N PHE A 128 10.83 3.67 -5.62
CA PHE A 128 10.29 4.61 -6.60
C PHE A 128 9.37 5.69 -6.01
N ALA A 129 9.09 5.63 -4.70
CA ALA A 129 8.17 6.56 -4.04
C ALA A 129 8.92 7.71 -3.36
N ASP A 130 8.27 8.86 -3.22
CA ASP A 130 8.80 9.94 -2.37
C ASP A 130 8.70 9.62 -0.88
N TYR A 131 7.74 8.76 -0.54
CA TYR A 131 7.51 8.22 0.77
C TYR A 131 6.97 6.81 0.65
N ALA A 132 7.55 5.88 1.40
CA ALA A 132 7.08 4.51 1.48
C ALA A 132 6.93 4.11 2.94
N GLU A 133 5.80 3.50 3.26
CA GLU A 133 5.54 2.88 4.56
C GLU A 133 5.08 1.43 4.37
N HIS A 134 5.37 0.63 5.39
CA HIS A 134 5.07 -0.78 5.43
C HIS A 134 4.47 -1.10 6.79
N ILE A 135 3.21 -1.54 6.79
CA ILE A 135 2.51 -1.99 7.99
C ILE A 135 2.46 -3.51 7.93
N LEU A 136 2.96 -4.16 8.98
CA LEU A 136 3.12 -5.62 9.03
C LEU A 136 2.76 -6.20 10.38
N ASN A 137 2.49 -7.50 10.41
CA ASN A 137 2.63 -8.29 11.62
C ASN A 137 3.72 -9.35 11.45
N THR A 138 4.75 -9.27 12.29
CA THR A 138 5.94 -10.14 12.28
C THR A 138 5.69 -11.62 12.56
N ASP A 139 4.48 -11.98 12.97
CA ASP A 139 4.02 -13.35 13.21
C ASP A 139 3.07 -13.87 12.11
N ASP A 140 3.02 -13.20 10.95
CA ASP A 140 2.27 -13.67 9.79
C ASP A 140 2.79 -15.04 9.30
N PRO A 141 1.92 -16.07 9.15
CA PRO A 141 2.31 -17.36 8.58
C PRO A 141 2.64 -17.33 7.08
N VAL A 142 2.28 -16.27 6.34
CA VAL A 142 2.60 -16.18 4.91
C VAL A 142 4.12 -15.96 4.73
N PRO A 143 4.80 -16.73 3.87
CA PRO A 143 6.22 -16.52 3.64
C PRO A 143 6.51 -15.12 3.08
N THR A 144 7.58 -14.49 3.56
CA THR A 144 8.15 -13.24 3.03
C THR A 144 7.30 -11.98 3.23
N THR A 145 6.34 -11.97 4.16
CA THR A 145 5.53 -10.80 4.54
C THR A 145 5.94 -10.22 5.90
N ASN A 146 6.60 -11.03 6.72
CA ASN A 146 6.84 -10.77 8.14
C ASN A 146 8.14 -10.01 8.46
N ASP A 147 8.96 -9.70 7.45
CA ASP A 147 10.21 -8.98 7.61
C ASP A 147 10.06 -7.49 7.26
N PRO A 148 10.59 -6.56 8.09
CA PRO A 148 10.58 -5.14 7.77
C PRO A 148 11.33 -4.85 6.45
N LEU A 149 10.81 -3.91 5.67
CA LEU A 149 11.36 -3.54 4.36
C LEU A 149 12.32 -2.36 4.48
N PRO A 150 13.57 -2.45 3.97
CA PRO A 150 14.63 -1.50 4.27
C PRO A 150 14.44 -0.11 3.65
N GLN A 151 13.60 0.02 2.62
CA GLN A 151 13.31 1.31 1.97
C GLN A 151 11.98 1.93 2.44
N CYS A 152 11.35 1.36 3.47
CA CYS A 152 10.05 1.80 3.98
C CYS A 152 10.13 2.18 5.46
N TYR A 153 9.31 3.16 5.87
CA TYR A 153 8.96 3.32 7.27
C TYR A 153 8.14 2.11 7.73
N CYS A 154 8.69 1.28 8.61
CA CYS A 154 8.02 0.06 9.02
C CYS A 154 7.27 0.26 10.34
N LEU A 155 5.98 -0.08 10.35
CA LEU A 155 5.12 -0.12 11.53
C LEU A 155 4.70 -1.56 11.82
N ASP A 156 5.30 -2.13 12.86
CA ASP A 156 4.98 -3.48 13.34
C ASP A 156 3.76 -3.43 14.27
N VAL A 157 2.64 -3.98 13.80
CA VAL A 157 1.35 -3.98 14.50
C VAL A 157 1.03 -5.32 15.16
N THR A 158 2.00 -6.24 15.27
CA THR A 158 1.82 -7.54 15.94
C THR A 158 1.31 -7.39 17.37
N SER A 159 1.83 -6.39 18.10
CA SER A 159 1.51 -6.15 19.51
C SER A 159 0.54 -4.98 19.73
N ALA A 160 -0.10 -4.48 18.67
CA ALA A 160 -1.09 -3.41 18.80
C ALA A 160 -2.25 -3.88 19.72
N PRO A 161 -2.64 -3.11 20.75
CA PRO A 161 -3.69 -3.51 21.69
C PRO A 161 -5.00 -3.91 21.01
N GLU A 162 -5.36 -3.22 19.94
CA GLU A 162 -6.59 -3.42 19.16
C GLU A 162 -6.65 -4.81 18.50
N ARG A 163 -5.49 -5.43 18.26
CA ARG A 163 -5.40 -6.78 17.69
C ARG A 163 -6.06 -7.83 18.58
N THR A 164 -6.01 -7.64 19.91
CA THR A 164 -6.60 -8.60 20.87
C THR A 164 -8.11 -8.70 20.77
N SER A 165 -8.77 -7.62 20.35
CA SER A 165 -10.21 -7.53 20.14
C SER A 165 -10.62 -7.67 18.67
N PHE A 166 -9.67 -7.91 17.76
CA PHE A 166 -9.96 -8.04 16.35
C PHE A 166 -10.72 -9.34 16.07
N ALA A 167 -11.95 -9.22 15.61
CA ALA A 167 -12.74 -10.35 15.14
C ALA A 167 -12.25 -10.73 13.73
N LEU A 168 -11.49 -11.82 13.65
CA LEU A 168 -11.00 -12.36 12.38
C LEU A 168 -12.19 -12.80 11.52
N PRO A 169 -12.34 -12.28 10.28
CA PRO A 169 -13.40 -12.72 9.38
C PRO A 169 -13.33 -14.22 9.08
N GLU A 170 -14.48 -14.84 8.81
CA GLU A 170 -14.53 -16.27 8.48
C GLU A 170 -13.73 -16.56 7.20
N GLY A 171 -12.84 -17.54 7.25
CA GLY A 171 -11.99 -17.92 6.12
C GLY A 171 -10.70 -17.10 5.97
N GLU A 172 -10.53 -16.04 6.77
CA GLU A 172 -9.32 -15.21 6.77
C GLU A 172 -8.25 -15.72 7.73
N SER A 173 -7.04 -15.17 7.58
CA SER A 173 -5.93 -15.33 8.53
C SER A 173 -5.51 -13.98 9.09
N MET A 174 -4.64 -13.98 10.11
CA MET A 174 -4.13 -12.72 10.68
C MET A 174 -3.30 -11.88 9.70
N HIS A 175 -3.02 -12.38 8.49
CA HIS A 175 -2.49 -11.61 7.36
C HIS A 175 -3.36 -10.39 7.00
N CYS A 176 -4.66 -10.42 7.30
CA CYS A 176 -5.54 -9.26 7.06
C CYS A 176 -5.44 -8.17 8.15
N TRP A 177 -4.71 -8.42 9.24
CA TRP A 177 -4.65 -7.50 10.37
C TRP A 177 -3.99 -6.15 10.02
N PRO A 178 -2.86 -6.09 9.30
CA PRO A 178 -2.27 -4.81 8.89
C PRO A 178 -3.21 -3.94 8.05
N LEU A 179 -4.02 -4.56 7.19
CA LEU A 179 -5.08 -3.88 6.45
C LEU A 179 -6.13 -3.28 7.38
N ALA A 180 -6.71 -4.10 8.25
CA ALA A 180 -7.74 -3.65 9.20
C ALA A 180 -7.20 -2.56 10.16
N TYR A 181 -5.97 -2.73 10.65
CA TYR A 181 -5.31 -1.74 11.49
C TYR A 181 -5.15 -0.42 10.74
N TYR A 182 -4.65 -0.45 9.50
CA TYR A 182 -4.41 0.74 8.72
C TYR A 182 -5.71 1.47 8.41
N ALA A 183 -6.77 0.76 8.00
CA ALA A 183 -8.09 1.32 7.76
C ALA A 183 -8.65 2.03 9.00
N ARG A 184 -8.50 1.45 10.19
CA ARG A 184 -9.15 1.95 11.42
C ARG A 184 -8.33 2.96 12.20
N TYR A 185 -7.00 2.88 12.12
CA TYR A 185 -6.10 3.60 13.04
C TYR A 185 -4.86 4.19 12.37
N GLY A 186 -4.43 3.65 11.23
CA GLY A 186 -3.14 3.98 10.62
C GLY A 186 -3.20 4.98 9.47
N TYR A 187 -4.37 5.21 8.88
CA TYR A 187 -4.50 6.14 7.77
C TYR A 187 -4.28 7.59 8.21
N HIS A 188 -3.46 8.31 7.45
CA HIS A 188 -3.24 9.74 7.59
C HIS A 188 -3.26 10.37 6.21
N PRO A 189 -4.15 11.33 5.89
CA PRO A 189 -4.18 11.93 4.56
C PRO A 189 -2.89 12.72 4.29
N MET A 190 -2.50 12.81 3.01
CA MET A 190 -1.49 13.80 2.61
C MET A 190 -2.07 15.19 2.85
N GLN A 191 -1.30 16.07 3.48
CA GLN A 191 -1.76 17.41 3.84
C GLN A 191 -1.09 18.43 2.94
N ARG A 192 -1.68 19.62 2.84
CA ARG A 192 -1.07 20.79 2.22
C ARG A 192 -0.76 21.80 3.30
N ASP A 193 0.41 22.43 3.22
CA ASP A 193 0.74 23.54 4.12
C ASP A 193 0.00 24.83 3.70
N SER A 194 0.19 25.91 4.46
CA SER A 194 -0.43 27.21 4.19
C SER A 194 -0.07 27.82 2.83
N ASN A 195 0.96 27.30 2.15
CA ASN A 195 1.38 27.73 0.81
C ASN A 195 0.89 26.75 -0.28
N GLY A 196 0.06 25.77 0.07
CA GLY A 196 -0.47 24.76 -0.85
C GLY A 196 0.52 23.64 -1.18
N LYS A 197 1.71 23.60 -0.56
CA LYS A 197 2.71 22.57 -0.84
C LYS A 197 2.34 21.27 -0.13
N ILE A 198 2.44 20.17 -0.88
CA ILE A 198 2.18 18.81 -0.38
C ILE A 198 3.18 18.45 0.71
N GLN A 199 2.65 17.99 1.84
CA GLN A 199 3.35 17.46 2.99
C GLN A 199 3.07 15.96 3.08
N LEU A 200 4.16 15.19 3.06
CA LEU A 200 4.10 13.74 3.23
C LEU A 200 3.73 13.40 4.68
N PRO A 201 3.12 12.24 4.93
CA PRO A 201 2.82 11.79 6.28
C PRO A 201 4.08 11.75 7.16
N VAL A 202 3.90 12.03 8.44
CA VAL A 202 4.94 11.90 9.46
C VAL A 202 4.44 10.87 10.48
N HIS A 203 5.09 9.72 10.55
CA HIS A 203 4.88 8.82 11.68
C HIS A 203 5.61 9.38 12.90
N ASP A 204 4.88 10.00 13.81
CA ASP A 204 5.41 10.28 15.14
C ASP A 204 5.42 8.98 15.96
N VAL A 205 6.60 8.60 16.45
CA VAL A 205 6.80 7.43 17.32
C VAL A 205 5.92 7.52 18.58
N VAL A 206 5.57 8.73 19.02
CA VAL A 206 4.73 8.96 20.21
C VAL A 206 3.26 8.58 19.98
N ASN A 207 2.77 8.65 18.74
CA ASN A 207 1.37 8.37 18.39
C ASN A 207 1.18 7.04 17.66
N ALA A 208 2.28 6.37 17.28
CA ALA A 208 2.24 5.06 16.68
C ALA A 208 1.71 4.02 17.69
N ARG A 209 0.60 3.36 17.35
CA ARG A 209 0.02 2.27 18.18
C ARG A 209 0.70 0.92 17.93
N GLY A 210 1.85 0.93 17.27
CA GLY A 210 2.73 -0.21 16.97
C GLY A 210 4.20 0.19 17.11
N ILE A 211 5.12 -0.74 16.83
CA ILE A 211 6.56 -0.48 16.95
C ILE A 211 7.09 0.05 15.62
N VAL A 212 7.53 1.31 15.61
CA VAL A 212 8.22 1.90 14.45
C VAL A 212 9.64 1.36 14.38
N LYS A 213 9.98 0.65 13.30
CA LYS A 213 11.33 0.22 12.99
C LYS A 213 11.87 1.10 11.86
N LYS A 214 12.92 1.87 12.16
CA LYS A 214 13.73 2.54 11.14
C LYS A 214 14.95 1.65 10.90
N LEU A 215 15.02 1.04 9.71
CA LEU A 215 16.16 0.23 9.27
C LEU A 215 17.27 1.12 8.72
#